data_AF-A0A4P9ULG7-F1
#
_entry.id   AF-A0A4P9ULG7-F1
#
_cell.length_a   1.000
_cell.length_b   1.000
_cell.length_c   1.000
_cell.angle_alpha   90.00
_cell.angle_beta   90.00
_cell.angle_gamma   90.00
#
_symmetry.space_group_name_H-M   'P 1'
#
loop_
_entity.id
_entity.type
_entity.pdbx_description
1 polymer ?
#
loop_
_entity_poly.entity_id
_entity_poly.type
_entity_poly.pdbx_seq_one_letter_code
_entity_poly.pdbx_strand_id
1 'polypeptide(L)'
;MAIQRSFVLRYRENGHVRFQIPSEACDSAAAKALTEKLLELDGVYRVVLYRRQQKLSIRFQETICEFESLVKQLYQILAEIEKTGLFNPKPIAKSRLWKVRAISNKAKPGPLNWFKRKYTDAKDTVHAAKVVGKIGLKKPKAFLNDPEKAVIDFLNDILVLFLIKLHWQHITQQWIVKPFKYRYEWMAIFYMFYLLIRSRKK
;
A
#
# COMPACT_ATOMS: atom_id res chain seq x y z
N MET A 1 11.27 21.25 -17.38
CA MET A 1 11.50 19.83 -17.04
C MET A 1 10.26 19.08 -17.48
N ALA A 2 10.34 18.14 -18.44
CA ALA A 2 9.14 17.47 -18.94
C ALA A 2 8.48 16.67 -17.80
N ILE A 3 7.31 17.11 -17.36
CA ILE A 3 6.54 16.52 -16.26
C ILE A 3 6.32 15.01 -16.49
N GLN A 4 6.26 14.61 -17.76
CA GLN A 4 6.18 13.24 -18.24
C GLN A 4 7.24 12.31 -17.63
N ARG A 5 8.49 12.77 -17.43
CA ARG A 5 9.58 11.96 -16.88
C ARG A 5 9.47 11.73 -15.36
N SER A 6 8.59 12.45 -14.68
CA SER A 6 8.40 12.34 -13.24
C SER A 6 7.33 11.30 -12.84
N PHE A 7 6.63 10.72 -13.83
CA PHE A 7 5.73 9.60 -13.59
C PHE A 7 6.53 8.31 -13.46
N VAL A 8 6.57 7.76 -12.24
CA VAL A 8 7.35 6.55 -11.94
C VAL A 8 6.43 5.36 -11.75
N LEU A 9 6.63 4.29 -12.51
CA LEU A 9 5.92 3.04 -12.31
C LEU A 9 6.32 2.41 -10.97
N ARG A 10 5.35 2.14 -10.10
CA ARG A 10 5.57 1.55 -8.76
C ARG A 10 5.12 0.11 -8.67
N TYR A 11 4.10 -0.26 -9.45
CA TYR A 11 3.50 -1.59 -9.39
C TYR A 11 2.83 -1.92 -10.72
N ARG A 12 3.00 -3.17 -11.15
CA ARG A 12 2.39 -3.73 -12.36
C ARG A 12 1.92 -5.15 -12.06
N GLU A 13 0.68 -5.42 -12.42
CA GLU A 13 0.03 -6.73 -12.42
C GLU A 13 -0.94 -6.78 -13.62
N ASN A 14 -1.39 -7.98 -14.02
CA ASN A 14 -2.31 -8.13 -15.13
C ASN A 14 -3.60 -7.32 -14.89
N GLY A 15 -3.88 -6.39 -15.81
CA GLY A 15 -5.04 -5.50 -15.73
C GLY A 15 -4.99 -4.43 -14.62
N HIS A 16 -3.85 -4.24 -13.94
CA HIS A 16 -3.71 -3.22 -12.91
C HIS A 16 -2.30 -2.62 -12.81
N VAL A 17 -2.24 -1.28 -12.89
CA VAL A 17 -0.97 -0.54 -12.84
C VAL A 17 -1.07 0.62 -11.83
N ARG A 18 0.04 0.89 -11.12
CA ARG A 18 0.17 2.05 -10.23
C ARG A 18 1.38 2.90 -10.58
N PHE A 19 1.16 4.20 -10.69
CA PHE A 19 2.21 5.20 -10.89
C PHE A 19 2.30 6.14 -9.68
N GLN A 20 3.52 6.60 -9.40
CA GLN A 20 3.79 7.77 -8.58
C GLN A 20 3.72 9.01 -9.49
N ILE A 21 3.00 10.03 -9.06
CA ILE A 21 2.74 11.27 -9.81
C ILE A 21 3.42 12.46 -9.11
N PRO A 22 3.94 13.47 -9.81
CA PRO A 22 4.39 14.73 -9.20
C PRO A 22 3.24 15.53 -8.55
N SER A 23 3.57 16.47 -7.65
CA SER A 23 2.61 17.41 -7.06
C SER A 23 1.89 18.30 -8.08
N GLU A 24 2.55 18.60 -9.20
CA GLU A 24 2.02 19.48 -10.26
C GLU A 24 0.78 18.89 -10.95
N ALA A 25 0.75 17.56 -11.12
CA ALA A 25 -0.41 16.85 -11.67
C ALA A 25 -1.48 16.49 -10.61
N CYS A 26 -1.28 16.92 -9.36
CA CYS A 26 -2.27 16.72 -8.28
C CYS A 26 -3.26 17.89 -8.13
N ASP A 27 -3.13 18.95 -8.94
CA ASP A 27 -4.14 20.02 -8.97
C ASP A 27 -5.50 19.49 -9.41
N SER A 28 -6.58 20.08 -8.88
CA SER A 28 -7.94 19.59 -9.07
C SER A 28 -8.40 19.60 -10.53
N ALA A 29 -7.98 20.59 -11.32
CA ALA A 29 -8.32 20.69 -12.74
C ALA A 29 -7.52 19.67 -13.57
N ALA A 30 -6.20 19.62 -13.37
CA ALA A 30 -5.32 18.67 -14.04
C ALA A 30 -5.68 17.20 -13.72
N ALA A 31 -5.99 16.89 -12.46
CA ALA A 31 -6.36 15.55 -12.04
C ALA A 31 -7.69 15.08 -12.65
N LYS A 32 -8.67 15.98 -12.79
CA LYS A 32 -9.95 15.66 -13.46
C LYS A 32 -9.74 15.39 -14.93
N ALA A 33 -9.07 16.31 -15.64
CA ALA A 33 -8.79 16.17 -17.06
C ALA A 33 -8.01 14.87 -17.37
N LEU A 34 -7.00 14.55 -16.55
CA LEU A 34 -6.24 13.31 -16.68
C LEU A 34 -7.10 12.07 -16.45
N THR A 35 -8.01 12.10 -15.46
CA THR A 35 -8.89 10.96 -15.16
C THR A 35 -9.91 10.74 -16.28
N GLU A 36 -10.52 11.80 -16.80
CA GLU A 36 -11.47 11.76 -17.91
C GLU A 36 -10.80 11.21 -19.18
N LYS A 37 -9.66 11.76 -19.57
CA LYS A 37 -8.91 11.31 -20.75
C LYS A 37 -8.44 9.86 -20.67
N LEU A 38 -8.08 9.38 -19.48
CA LEU A 38 -7.68 7.98 -19.30
C LEU A 38 -8.87 7.01 -19.29
N LEU A 39 -10.07 7.47 -18.93
CA LEU A 39 -11.30 6.68 -19.00
C LEU A 39 -11.87 6.59 -20.42
N GLU A 40 -11.51 7.54 -21.30
CA GLU A 40 -11.85 7.49 -22.74
C GLU A 40 -11.06 6.40 -23.50
N LEU A 41 -9.99 5.84 -22.91
CA LEU A 41 -9.18 4.82 -23.55
C LEU A 41 -9.91 3.46 -23.59
N ASP A 42 -9.97 2.85 -24.77
CA ASP A 42 -10.53 1.52 -24.94
C ASP A 42 -9.82 0.50 -24.04
N GLY A 43 -10.62 -0.25 -23.28
CA GLY A 43 -10.13 -1.25 -22.33
C GLY A 43 -9.78 -0.72 -20.93
N VAL A 44 -9.78 0.60 -20.70
CA VAL A 44 -9.62 1.17 -19.34
C VAL A 44 -11.00 1.37 -18.71
N TYR A 45 -11.28 0.65 -17.63
CA TYR A 45 -12.59 0.73 -16.97
C TYR A 45 -12.56 1.48 -15.64
N ARG A 46 -11.38 1.73 -15.06
CA ARG A 46 -11.28 2.46 -13.78
C ARG A 46 -9.95 3.17 -13.62
N VAL A 47 -10.04 4.47 -13.34
CA VAL A 47 -8.90 5.33 -13.04
C VAL A 47 -9.15 6.04 -11.70
N VAL A 48 -8.18 5.98 -10.80
CA VAL A 48 -8.26 6.66 -9.50
C VAL A 48 -6.96 7.42 -9.24
N LEU A 49 -7.09 8.73 -9.06
CA LEU A 49 -5.97 9.62 -8.72
C LEU A 49 -6.08 10.09 -7.26
N TYR A 50 -5.15 9.64 -6.42
CA TYR A 50 -5.06 10.01 -5.01
C TYR A 50 -4.20 11.28 -4.85
N ARG A 51 -4.84 12.45 -4.94
CA ARG A 51 -4.17 13.77 -4.89
C ARG A 51 -3.26 13.98 -3.66
N ARG A 52 -3.67 13.51 -2.49
CA ARG A 52 -2.87 13.63 -1.24
C ARG A 52 -1.68 12.67 -1.17
N GLN A 53 -1.76 11.54 -1.88
CA GLN A 53 -0.76 10.47 -1.85
C GLN A 53 0.11 10.44 -3.11
N GLN A 54 -0.12 11.36 -4.07
CA GLN A 54 0.63 11.43 -5.32
C GLN A 54 0.63 10.09 -6.09
N LYS A 55 -0.53 9.44 -6.13
CA LYS A 55 -0.67 8.06 -6.63
C LYS A 55 -1.75 7.97 -7.71
N LEU A 56 -1.38 7.39 -8.85
CA LEU A 56 -2.31 6.99 -9.91
C LEU A 56 -2.54 5.48 -9.82
N SER A 57 -3.78 5.05 -9.93
CA SER A 57 -4.13 3.64 -10.10
C SER A 57 -5.03 3.49 -11.32
N ILE A 58 -4.60 2.67 -12.26
CA ILE A 58 -5.32 2.40 -13.51
C ILE A 58 -5.64 0.91 -13.54
N ARG A 59 -6.91 0.58 -13.75
CA ARG A 59 -7.34 -0.79 -14.05
C ARG A 59 -7.85 -0.85 -15.48
N PHE A 60 -7.35 -1.84 -16.20
CA PHE A 60 -7.61 -2.03 -17.62
C PHE A 60 -7.75 -3.53 -17.91
N GLN A 61 -8.26 -3.84 -19.10
CA GLN A 61 -8.42 -5.21 -19.56
C GLN A 61 -7.33 -5.53 -20.58
N GLU A 62 -6.43 -6.45 -20.23
CA GLU A 62 -5.25 -6.80 -21.04
C GLU A 62 -5.62 -7.36 -22.43
N THR A 63 -6.82 -7.96 -22.58
CA THR A 63 -7.27 -8.51 -23.86
C THR A 63 -7.65 -7.44 -24.89
N ILE A 64 -7.89 -6.21 -24.45
CA ILE A 64 -8.33 -5.08 -25.31
C ILE A 64 -7.22 -4.05 -25.42
N CYS A 65 -6.52 -3.77 -24.31
CA CYS A 65 -5.45 -2.78 -24.25
C CYS A 65 -4.21 -3.40 -23.60
N GLU A 66 -3.17 -3.59 -24.40
CA GLU A 66 -1.88 -4.04 -23.90
C GLU A 66 -1.18 -2.93 -23.11
N PHE A 67 -0.44 -3.29 -22.07
CA PHE A 67 0.31 -2.35 -21.24
C PHE A 67 1.16 -1.35 -22.04
N GLU A 68 1.87 -1.78 -23.09
CA GLU A 68 2.71 -0.87 -23.88
C GLU A 68 1.90 0.21 -24.60
N SER A 69 0.73 -0.17 -25.13
CA SER A 69 -0.20 0.76 -25.77
C SER A 69 -0.74 1.77 -24.76
N LEU A 70 -1.13 1.30 -23.57
CA LEU A 70 -1.59 2.14 -22.47
C LEU A 70 -0.52 3.17 -22.05
N VAL A 71 0.73 2.77 -21.93
CA VAL A 71 1.83 3.69 -21.55
C VAL A 71 2.08 4.73 -22.65
N LYS A 72 2.06 4.33 -23.93
CA LYS A 72 2.18 5.27 -25.07
C LYS A 72 1.04 6.28 -25.07
N GLN A 73 -0.20 5.82 -24.87
CA GLN A 73 -1.38 6.68 -24.80
C GLN A 73 -1.33 7.63 -23.59
N LEU A 74 -0.96 7.13 -22.41
CA LEU A 74 -0.74 7.96 -21.22
C LEU A 74 0.28 9.07 -21.50
N TYR A 75 1.38 8.75 -22.19
CA TYR A 75 2.40 9.73 -22.53
C TYR A 75 1.87 10.83 -23.48
N GLN A 76 1.06 10.45 -24.47
CA GLN A 76 0.40 11.41 -25.38
C GLN A 76 -0.59 12.31 -24.64
N ILE A 77 -1.43 11.74 -23.76
CA ILE A 77 -2.39 12.49 -22.93
C ILE A 77 -1.64 13.51 -22.04
N LEU A 78 -0.53 13.08 -21.41
CA LEU A 78 0.28 13.98 -20.60
C LEU A 78 0.87 15.12 -21.45
N ALA A 79 1.30 14.85 -22.70
CA ALA A 79 1.78 15.88 -23.61
C ALA A 79 0.68 16.89 -24.02
N GLU A 80 -0.54 16.43 -24.26
CA GLU A 80 -1.69 17.29 -24.56
C GLU A 80 -2.08 18.20 -23.38
N ILE A 81 -2.12 17.64 -22.17
CA ILE A 81 -2.43 18.40 -20.96
C ILE A 81 -1.31 19.41 -20.65
N GLU A 82 -0.05 19.05 -20.92
CA GLU A 82 1.10 19.96 -20.78
C GLU A 82 1.03 21.12 -21.77
N LYS A 83 0.67 20.86 -23.04
CA LYS A 83 0.41 21.93 -24.02
C LYS A 83 -0.72 22.88 -23.60
N THR A 84 -1.72 22.36 -22.91
CA THR A 84 -2.84 23.15 -22.38
C THR A 84 -2.42 24.02 -21.18
N GLY A 85 -1.20 23.80 -20.63
CA GLY A 85 -0.67 24.57 -19.51
C GLY A 85 -1.32 24.27 -18.16
N LEU A 86 -2.06 23.15 -18.07
CA LEU A 86 -2.80 22.74 -16.86
C LEU A 86 -1.88 22.27 -15.72
N PHE A 87 -0.65 21.84 -16.04
CA PHE A 87 0.35 21.46 -15.05
C PHE A 87 1.17 22.64 -14.53
N ASN A 88 1.05 23.82 -15.14
CA ASN A 88 1.68 25.02 -14.59
C ASN A 88 0.87 25.47 -13.37
N PRO A 89 1.47 25.52 -12.17
CA PRO A 89 0.81 26.10 -11.03
C PRO A 89 0.55 27.57 -11.34
N LYS A 90 -0.70 27.93 -11.66
CA LYS A 90 -1.11 29.34 -11.59
C LYS A 90 -0.86 29.78 -10.15
N PRO A 91 -0.01 30.79 -9.88
CA PRO A 91 0.00 31.40 -8.56
C PRO A 91 -1.42 31.91 -8.34
N ILE A 92 -2.07 31.37 -7.32
CA ILE A 92 -3.46 31.68 -6.98
C ILE A 92 -3.57 33.20 -6.79
N ALA A 93 -4.02 33.89 -7.84
CA ALA A 93 -4.37 35.28 -7.82
C ALA A 93 -5.60 35.42 -6.93
N LYS A 94 -5.39 35.95 -5.73
CA LYS A 94 -6.45 36.29 -4.78
C LYS A 94 -7.26 37.48 -5.32
N SER A 95 -8.40 37.23 -5.95
CA SER A 95 -9.45 38.23 -6.19
C SER A 95 -10.74 37.45 -6.53
N ARG A 96 -11.95 37.73 -6.05
CA ARG A 96 -12.58 38.86 -5.38
C ARG A 96 -13.67 38.35 -4.41
N LEU A 97 -13.75 39.02 -3.26
CA LEU A 97 -14.91 39.31 -2.40
C LEU A 97 -16.20 38.45 -2.47
N TRP A 98 -16.50 37.77 -1.36
CA TRP A 98 -17.82 37.94 -0.71
C TRP A 98 -17.63 38.27 0.77
N LYS A 99 -18.23 39.40 1.14
CA LYS A 99 -18.24 40.09 2.41
C LYS A 99 -19.25 39.43 3.35
N VAL A 100 -18.79 38.83 4.46
CA VAL A 100 -19.59 38.68 5.68
C VAL A 100 -18.75 39.16 6.87
N ARG A 101 -19.32 40.12 7.61
CA ARG A 101 -18.81 40.83 8.79
C ARG A 101 -18.12 39.86 9.77
N ALA A 102 -16.83 39.99 10.03
CA ALA A 102 -16.21 40.88 11.02
C ALA A 102 -16.58 40.56 12.48
N ILE A 103 -15.79 39.66 13.09
CA ILE A 103 -15.36 39.81 14.49
C ILE A 103 -13.84 39.85 14.45
N SER A 104 -13.30 41.03 14.77
CA SER A 104 -11.87 41.27 14.81
C SER A 104 -11.27 40.67 16.07
N ASN A 105 -10.19 39.91 15.91
CA ASN A 105 -8.98 40.23 16.66
C ASN A 105 -7.76 39.98 15.79
N LYS A 106 -7.06 41.09 15.54
CA LYS A 106 -5.75 41.18 14.89
C LYS A 106 -4.75 40.34 15.68
N ALA A 107 -4.25 39.28 15.07
CA ALA A 107 -2.90 38.79 15.33
C ALA A 107 -2.27 38.44 13.98
N LYS A 108 -1.24 39.20 13.61
CA LYS A 108 -0.45 38.99 12.39
C LYS A 108 0.10 37.55 12.40
N PRO A 109 0.06 36.79 11.29
CA PRO A 109 0.76 35.51 11.24
C PRO A 109 2.25 35.79 11.04
N GLY A 110 2.95 35.97 12.15
CA GLY A 110 4.41 35.95 12.16
C GLY A 110 4.95 34.52 12.00
N PRO A 111 6.26 34.37 11.67
CA PRO A 111 6.93 33.09 11.42
C PRO A 111 6.88 32.09 12.60
N LEU A 112 6.45 32.52 13.79
CA LEU A 112 6.26 31.64 14.96
C LEU A 112 5.16 30.58 14.78
N ASN A 113 4.13 30.83 13.98
CA ASN A 113 3.04 29.84 13.81
C ASN A 113 3.46 28.65 12.93
N TRP A 114 4.46 28.82 12.06
CA TRP A 114 5.06 27.69 11.33
C TRP A 114 5.90 26.81 12.27
N PHE A 115 6.64 27.43 13.20
CA PHE A 115 7.37 26.69 14.24
C PHE A 115 6.45 25.98 15.24
N LYS A 116 5.34 26.60 15.67
CA LYS A 116 4.34 25.94 16.53
C LYS A 116 3.70 24.74 15.83
N ARG A 117 3.37 24.84 14.52
CA ARG A 117 2.86 23.70 13.73
C ARG A 117 3.90 22.58 13.59
N LYS A 118 5.17 22.92 13.36
CA LYS A 118 6.27 21.94 13.34
C LYS A 118 6.48 21.27 14.70
N TYR A 119 6.30 21.99 15.82
CA TYR A 119 6.39 21.43 17.17
C TYR A 119 5.19 20.55 17.54
N THR A 120 3.98 20.90 17.10
CA THR A 120 2.80 20.05 17.32
C THR A 120 2.84 18.80 16.45
N ASP A 121 3.26 18.91 15.18
CA ASP A 121 3.48 17.73 14.31
C ASP A 121 4.60 16.84 14.84
N ALA A 122 5.66 17.42 15.44
CA ALA A 122 6.70 16.64 16.10
C ALA A 122 6.17 15.95 17.37
N LYS A 123 5.33 16.60 18.19
CA LYS A 123 4.72 15.95 19.35
C LYS A 123 3.77 14.83 18.95
N ASP A 124 2.95 15.02 17.93
CA ASP A 124 2.02 13.99 17.45
C ASP A 124 2.75 12.83 16.75
N THR A 125 3.84 13.13 16.03
CA THR A 125 4.73 12.11 15.46
C THR A 125 5.55 11.39 16.54
N VAL A 126 5.96 12.07 17.61
CA VAL A 126 6.63 11.45 18.76
C VAL A 126 5.65 10.63 19.59
N HIS A 127 4.39 11.04 19.72
CA HIS A 127 3.35 10.21 20.34
C HIS A 127 3.04 8.98 19.48
N ALA A 128 2.92 9.13 18.16
CA ALA A 128 2.78 8.01 17.24
C ALA A 128 4.00 7.09 17.24
N ALA A 129 5.23 7.63 17.25
CA ALA A 129 6.47 6.87 17.34
C ALA A 129 6.69 6.26 18.74
N LYS A 130 6.15 6.86 19.80
CA LYS A 130 6.16 6.30 21.17
C LYS A 130 5.12 5.20 21.33
N VAL A 131 3.98 5.28 20.63
CA VAL A 131 2.97 4.22 20.58
C VAL A 131 3.44 3.06 19.68
N VAL A 132 3.94 3.35 18.48
CA VAL A 132 4.56 2.35 17.58
C VAL A 132 5.84 1.78 18.17
N GLY A 133 6.64 2.59 18.86
CA GLY A 133 7.82 2.16 19.61
C GLY A 133 7.44 1.29 20.80
N LYS A 134 6.41 1.62 21.58
CA LYS A 134 5.93 0.76 22.68
C LYS A 134 5.29 -0.54 22.20
N ILE A 135 4.75 -0.59 20.98
CA ILE A 135 4.17 -1.79 20.36
C ILE A 135 5.27 -2.64 19.70
N GLY A 136 6.25 -2.02 19.04
CA GLY A 136 7.40 -2.68 18.38
C GLY A 136 8.53 -3.10 19.34
N LEU A 137 8.71 -2.42 20.47
CA LEU A 137 9.71 -2.80 21.50
C LEU A 137 9.22 -3.90 22.44
N LYS A 138 7.96 -4.36 22.31
CA LYS A 138 7.41 -5.47 23.10
C LYS A 138 7.56 -6.85 22.46
N LYS A 139 8.36 -7.01 21.39
CA LYS A 139 9.12 -8.23 21.00
C LYS A 139 9.90 -7.96 19.68
N PRO A 140 11.17 -8.39 19.56
CA PRO A 140 11.57 -9.75 19.87
C PRO A 140 12.89 -9.84 20.65
N LYS A 141 12.82 -9.79 21.99
CA LYS A 141 13.94 -10.30 22.79
C LYS A 141 14.10 -11.83 22.66
N ALA A 142 13.15 -12.53 22.05
CA ALA A 142 13.24 -13.98 21.81
C ALA A 142 14.29 -14.35 20.74
N PHE A 143 14.50 -13.54 19.69
CA PHE A 143 15.52 -13.83 18.67
C PHE A 143 16.95 -13.50 19.12
N LEU A 144 17.11 -12.59 20.10
CA LEU A 144 18.43 -12.19 20.61
C LEU A 144 18.85 -12.96 21.86
N ASN A 145 17.90 -13.52 22.62
CA ASN A 145 18.23 -14.22 23.86
C ASN A 145 18.45 -15.72 23.63
N ASP A 146 17.75 -16.37 22.69
CA ASP A 146 17.82 -17.82 22.45
C ASP A 146 17.83 -18.17 20.94
N PRO A 147 18.94 -17.91 20.22
CA PRO A 147 19.02 -18.18 18.78
C PRO A 147 18.78 -19.66 18.46
N GLU A 148 19.21 -20.58 19.33
CA GLU A 148 18.98 -22.01 19.18
C GLU A 148 17.48 -22.36 19.21
N LYS A 149 16.72 -21.78 20.14
CA LYS A 149 15.28 -21.98 20.24
C LYS A 149 14.54 -21.42 19.03
N ALA A 150 14.99 -20.26 18.52
CA ALA A 150 14.45 -19.66 17.31
C ALA A 150 14.70 -20.51 16.05
N VAL A 151 15.90 -21.09 15.92
CA VAL A 151 16.22 -22.02 14.82
C VAL A 151 15.40 -23.30 14.91
N ILE A 152 15.25 -23.87 16.12
CA ILE A 152 14.39 -25.06 16.34
C ILE A 152 12.95 -24.74 15.95
N ASP A 153 12.40 -23.60 16.40
CA ASP A 153 11.04 -23.20 16.05
C ASP A 153 10.84 -22.98 14.55
N PHE A 154 11.85 -22.43 13.86
CA PHE A 154 11.84 -22.24 12.41
C PHE A 154 11.87 -23.57 11.64
N LEU A 155 12.80 -24.46 11.97
CA LEU A 155 12.91 -25.79 11.35
C LEU A 155 11.64 -26.61 11.58
N ASN A 156 11.04 -26.47 12.76
CA ASN A 156 9.82 -27.15 13.13
C ASN A 156 8.60 -26.64 12.35
N ASP A 157 8.51 -25.33 12.09
CA ASP A 157 7.46 -24.77 11.24
C ASP A 157 7.60 -25.25 9.78
N ILE A 158 8.83 -25.31 9.26
CA ILE A 158 9.12 -25.89 7.95
C ILE A 158 8.73 -27.37 7.89
N LEU A 159 9.07 -28.14 8.93
CA LEU A 159 8.75 -29.57 9.03
C LEU A 159 7.24 -29.80 9.01
N VAL A 160 6.46 -28.98 9.73
CA VAL A 160 4.99 -29.06 9.71
C VAL A 160 4.44 -28.76 8.32
N LEU A 161 4.90 -27.68 7.69
CA LEU A 161 4.48 -27.32 6.33
C LEU A 161 4.84 -28.44 5.32
N PHE A 162 6.00 -29.05 5.48
CA PHE A 162 6.44 -30.17 4.66
C PHE A 162 5.56 -31.41 4.87
N LEU A 163 5.28 -31.80 6.11
CA LEU A 163 4.42 -32.95 6.42
C LEU A 163 3.01 -32.77 5.86
N ILE A 164 2.43 -31.58 5.99
CA ILE A 164 1.12 -31.24 5.44
C ILE A 164 1.16 -31.37 3.92
N LYS A 165 2.15 -30.77 3.26
CA LYS A 165 2.31 -30.83 1.80
C LYS A 165 2.48 -32.27 1.31
N LEU A 166 3.32 -33.06 1.98
CA LEU A 166 3.61 -34.46 1.62
C LEU A 166 2.37 -35.36 1.73
N HIS A 167 1.61 -35.22 2.81
CA HIS A 167 0.45 -36.08 3.10
C HIS A 167 -0.87 -35.50 2.60
N TRP A 168 -0.89 -34.33 1.96
CA TRP A 168 -2.10 -33.62 1.55
C TRP A 168 -3.07 -34.49 0.74
N GLN A 169 -2.56 -35.27 -0.21
CA GLN A 169 -3.36 -36.16 -1.05
C GLN A 169 -4.00 -37.29 -0.22
N HIS A 170 -3.25 -37.92 0.68
CA HIS A 170 -3.78 -38.96 1.57
C HIS A 170 -4.78 -38.42 2.59
N ILE A 171 -4.50 -37.24 3.16
CA ILE A 171 -5.39 -36.57 4.10
C ILE A 171 -6.75 -36.30 3.46
N THR A 172 -6.74 -35.68 2.28
CA THR A 172 -7.98 -35.25 1.59
C THR A 172 -8.77 -36.42 1.02
N GLN A 173 -8.11 -37.42 0.43
CA GLN A 173 -8.80 -38.50 -0.28
C GLN A 173 -9.13 -39.71 0.60
N GLN A 174 -8.32 -39.99 1.63
CA GLN A 174 -8.44 -41.23 2.41
C GLN A 174 -8.81 -40.95 3.87
N TRP A 175 -8.06 -40.08 4.55
CA TRP A 175 -8.17 -39.92 6.00
C TRP A 175 -9.41 -39.13 6.42
N ILE A 176 -9.80 -38.10 5.65
CA ILE A 176 -11.05 -37.35 5.90
C ILE A 176 -12.28 -38.21 5.58
N VAL A 177 -12.22 -39.01 4.50
CA VAL A 177 -13.36 -39.83 4.04
C VAL A 177 -13.60 -41.02 4.96
N LYS A 178 -12.54 -41.66 5.47
CA LYS A 178 -12.63 -42.84 6.36
C LYS A 178 -11.81 -42.65 7.65
N PRO A 179 -12.21 -41.76 8.56
CA PRO A 179 -11.39 -41.36 9.71
C PRO A 179 -11.09 -42.52 10.67
N PHE A 180 -12.05 -43.40 10.91
CA PHE A 180 -11.88 -44.53 11.83
C PHE A 180 -10.94 -45.61 11.30
N LYS A 181 -10.83 -45.76 9.97
CA LYS A 181 -9.89 -46.72 9.35
C LYS A 181 -8.45 -46.26 9.52
N TYR A 182 -8.20 -44.95 9.41
CA TYR A 182 -6.87 -44.33 9.50
C TYR A 182 -6.62 -43.69 10.89
N ARG A 183 -7.14 -44.33 11.94
CA ARG A 183 -7.06 -43.82 13.32
C ARG A 183 -5.62 -43.71 13.83
N TYR A 184 -4.73 -44.59 13.40
CA TYR A 184 -3.34 -44.61 13.86
C TYR A 184 -2.54 -43.47 13.24
N GLU A 185 -2.82 -43.14 11.99
CA GLU A 185 -2.24 -42.02 11.24
C GLU A 185 -2.69 -40.69 11.87
N TRP A 186 -3.97 -40.57 12.19
CA TRP A 186 -4.48 -39.43 12.98
C TRP A 186 -3.81 -39.32 14.34
N MET A 187 -3.69 -40.43 15.09
CA MET A 187 -2.98 -40.42 16.37
C MET A 187 -1.51 -40.01 16.21
N ALA A 188 -0.83 -40.44 15.16
CA ALA A 188 0.55 -40.06 14.88
C ALA A 188 0.68 -38.55 14.61
N ILE A 189 -0.23 -37.96 13.82
CA ILE A 189 -0.25 -36.50 13.60
C ILE A 189 -0.49 -35.75 14.91
N PHE A 190 -1.50 -36.15 15.68
CA PHE A 190 -1.80 -35.51 16.96
C PHE A 190 -0.65 -35.66 17.95
N TYR A 191 0.01 -36.82 17.97
CA TYR A 191 1.18 -37.07 18.81
C TYR A 191 2.37 -36.21 18.39
N MET A 192 2.66 -36.10 17.10
CA MET A 192 3.71 -35.21 16.59
C MET A 192 3.41 -33.75 16.92
N PHE A 193 2.17 -33.29 16.74
CA PHE A 193 1.76 -31.94 17.10
C PHE A 193 1.80 -31.69 18.62
N TYR A 194 1.46 -32.69 19.43
CA TYR A 194 1.60 -32.64 20.87
C TYR A 194 3.07 -32.53 21.31
N LEU A 195 3.97 -33.34 20.74
CA LEU A 195 5.41 -33.26 20.99
C LEU A 195 5.96 -31.88 20.60
N LEU A 196 5.44 -31.31 19.51
CA LEU A 196 5.76 -29.97 19.03
C LEU A 196 5.34 -28.88 20.02
N ILE A 197 4.11 -28.91 20.51
CA ILE A 197 3.64 -27.95 21.51
C ILE A 197 4.42 -28.12 22.82
N ARG A 198 4.71 -29.37 23.21
CA ARG A 198 5.46 -29.66 24.42
C ARG A 198 6.89 -29.15 24.35
N SER A 199 7.56 -29.26 23.20
CA SER A 199 8.92 -28.75 23.03
C SER A 199 8.96 -27.21 23.14
N ARG A 200 7.91 -26.51 22.70
CA ARG A 200 7.80 -25.04 22.83
C ARG A 200 7.53 -24.55 24.26
N LYS A 201 6.90 -25.38 25.11
CA LYS A 201 6.56 -25.03 26.50
C LYS A 201 7.72 -25.22 27.47
N LYS A 202 8.71 -26.05 27.13
CA LYS A 202 9.99 -26.13 27.85
C LYS A 202 10.92 -25.03 27.36
#